data_AF-A0A957TLS2-F1
#
_entry.id   AF-A0A957TLS2-F1
#
_cell.length_a   1.000
_cell.length_b   1.000
_cell.length_c   1.000
_cell.angle_alpha   90.00
_cell.angle_beta   90.00
_cell.angle_gamma   90.00
#
_symmetry.space_group_name_H-M   'P 1'
#
loop_
_entity.id
_entity.type
_entity.pdbx_description
1 polymer ?
#
loop_
_entity_poly.entity_id
_entity_poly.type
_entity_poly.pdbx_seq_one_letter_code
_entity_poly.pdbx_strand_id
1 'polypeptide(L)'
;IVSEFGNWGLPHPDAIREGGQDPWWFENGLEWGEGIVYPHGMRERFTYWGLDRVFGDLHAFTQAHQIHMARSLAYEITTMRLQTAIAGYVITEFTDVHWECNGLLDMQRNVKAGLAEHLTPLNQARVIVARPQRWSGRPGEQLPVMLQALGVDGAASEGTIHWQSGDTHGEIAAPGGMVAIPLAAPGIVTVTLNWVAPNGTSIAHNLVELACVEPPTPNCTVAVVDNEELAAVLTTLGYTVVALDGTTVDVPVIATRYTVALQDAVQQGLSLLLLAGPERDEAPDRASLPIGQVIARHGTGWQGDWATSFSWLRKAGPFAALPGPPLLAMEYAELMPDAVLAGIPARAFPDVVWAGLALGWIHKPVSLLHKAPYGNGEILATTFRLNATTLRENVVAQTLLAGCIALLRS
;
A
#
# COMPACT_ATOMS: atom_id res chain seq x y z
N ILE A 1 -27.27 4.00 8.04
CA ILE A 1 -27.01 3.63 6.64
C ILE A 1 -25.82 4.46 6.18
N VAL A 2 -24.84 3.86 5.53
CA VAL A 2 -23.78 4.59 4.81
C VAL A 2 -24.27 4.77 3.37
N SER A 3 -24.63 5.99 3.01
CA SER A 3 -25.31 6.26 1.74
C SER A 3 -24.39 6.25 0.53
N GLU A 4 -23.08 6.46 0.72
CA GLU A 4 -22.09 6.49 -0.34
C GLU A 4 -20.72 6.09 0.22
N PHE A 5 -20.02 5.22 -0.51
CA PHE A 5 -18.62 4.87 -0.30
C PHE A 5 -18.10 4.17 -1.55
N GLY A 6 -16.80 4.28 -1.84
CA GLY A 6 -16.20 3.59 -2.97
C GLY A 6 -14.74 3.94 -3.17
N ASN A 7 -14.09 3.16 -4.02
CA ASN A 7 -12.71 3.42 -4.45
C ASN A 7 -12.67 3.35 -5.97
N TRP A 8 -11.72 4.05 -6.58
CA TRP A 8 -11.57 4.08 -8.03
C TRP A 8 -10.82 2.83 -8.49
N GLY A 9 -11.34 2.21 -9.54
CA GLY A 9 -10.69 1.16 -10.30
C GLY A 9 -10.59 1.60 -11.75
N LEU A 10 -9.40 2.08 -12.14
CA LEU A 10 -9.18 2.68 -13.47
C LEU A 10 -9.56 1.68 -14.59
N PRO A 11 -10.44 2.05 -15.53
CA PRO A 11 -10.70 1.24 -16.72
C PRO A 11 -9.51 1.36 -17.68
N HIS A 12 -9.37 0.36 -18.56
CA HIS A 12 -8.43 0.48 -19.67
C HIS A 12 -9.01 1.44 -20.72
N PRO A 13 -8.32 2.51 -21.15
CA PRO A 13 -8.86 3.47 -22.11
C PRO A 13 -9.41 2.83 -23.38
N ASP A 14 -8.74 1.79 -23.89
CA ASP A 14 -9.20 1.10 -25.12
C ASP A 14 -10.50 0.30 -24.91
N ALA A 15 -10.79 -0.15 -23.68
CA ALA A 15 -12.03 -0.87 -23.37
C ALA A 15 -13.24 0.07 -23.33
N ILE A 16 -12.99 1.36 -23.17
CA ILE A 16 -14.04 2.37 -22.99
C ILE A 16 -14.20 3.33 -24.17
N ARG A 17 -13.63 2.99 -25.33
CA ARG A 17 -13.73 3.80 -26.54
C ARG A 17 -15.14 3.84 -27.11
N GLU A 18 -15.48 4.98 -27.70
CA GLU A 18 -16.72 5.20 -28.45
C GLU A 18 -16.38 5.42 -29.92
N GLY A 19 -16.94 4.62 -30.83
CA GLY A 19 -16.64 4.73 -32.27
C GLY A 19 -15.16 4.53 -32.63
N GLY A 20 -14.39 3.85 -31.79
CA GLY A 20 -12.95 3.61 -31.99
C GLY A 20 -12.04 4.77 -31.55
N GLN A 21 -12.59 5.82 -30.94
CA GLN A 21 -11.87 6.98 -30.41
C GLN A 21 -12.07 7.10 -28.90
N ASP A 22 -11.29 7.96 -28.26
CA ASP A 22 -11.55 8.36 -26.87
C ASP A 22 -12.95 8.99 -26.76
N PRO A 23 -13.73 8.68 -25.71
CA PRO A 23 -15.05 9.28 -25.50
C PRO A 23 -15.02 10.80 -25.44
N TRP A 24 -16.10 11.47 -25.88
CA TRP A 24 -16.19 12.93 -25.87
C TRP A 24 -15.94 13.55 -24.49
N TRP A 25 -16.31 12.84 -23.42
CA TRP A 25 -16.16 13.31 -22.04
C TRP A 25 -14.72 13.20 -21.53
N PHE A 26 -13.79 12.61 -22.29
CA PHE A 26 -12.38 12.57 -21.90
C PHE A 26 -11.78 13.97 -21.74
N GLU A 27 -12.38 14.96 -22.41
CA GLU A 27 -11.97 16.36 -22.32
C GLU A 27 -12.58 17.10 -21.11
N ASN A 28 -13.42 16.44 -20.31
CA ASN A 28 -14.02 17.00 -19.10
C ASN A 28 -13.15 16.70 -17.87
N GLY A 29 -13.38 17.45 -16.78
CA GLY A 29 -12.76 17.18 -15.48
C GLY A 29 -11.51 18.00 -15.18
N LEU A 30 -10.96 18.74 -16.13
CA LEU A 30 -9.82 19.65 -15.89
C LEU A 30 -10.14 20.73 -14.84
N GLU A 31 -11.39 21.20 -14.83
CA GLU A 31 -11.89 22.23 -13.91
C GLU A 31 -12.15 21.71 -12.49
N TRP A 32 -12.11 20.39 -12.28
CA TRP A 32 -12.49 19.73 -11.03
C TRP A 32 -11.26 19.14 -10.33
N GLY A 33 -11.17 19.32 -9.00
CA GLY A 33 -10.11 18.71 -8.20
C GLY A 33 -8.69 19.08 -8.63
N GLU A 34 -8.50 20.29 -9.17
CA GLU A 34 -7.22 20.70 -9.76
C GLU A 34 -6.74 19.76 -10.89
N GLY A 35 -7.69 19.25 -11.68
CA GLY A 35 -7.46 18.41 -12.85
C GLY A 35 -7.20 16.94 -12.58
N ILE A 36 -7.24 16.47 -11.31
CA ILE A 36 -6.93 15.07 -10.97
C ILE A 36 -7.90 14.05 -11.57
N VAL A 37 -9.06 14.52 -12.00
CA VAL A 37 -10.10 13.69 -12.61
C VAL A 37 -10.08 13.75 -14.14
N TYR A 38 -9.17 14.50 -14.77
CA TYR A 38 -9.08 14.63 -16.22
C TYR A 38 -8.48 13.37 -16.88
N PRO A 39 -9.25 12.58 -17.65
CA PRO A 39 -8.81 11.26 -18.12
C PRO A 39 -7.90 11.32 -19.35
N HIS A 40 -8.08 12.30 -20.25
CA HIS A 40 -7.30 12.40 -21.48
C HIS A 40 -5.80 12.45 -21.19
N GLY A 41 -5.00 11.76 -22.00
CA GLY A 41 -3.54 11.68 -21.83
C GLY A 41 -3.06 10.66 -20.79
N MET A 42 -3.94 9.78 -20.28
CA MET A 42 -3.57 8.76 -19.27
C MET A 42 -2.43 7.86 -19.75
N ARG A 43 -2.44 7.44 -21.02
CA ARG A 43 -1.43 6.53 -21.58
C ARG A 43 -0.05 7.18 -21.62
N GLU A 44 -0.01 8.44 -22.01
CA GLU A 44 1.19 9.26 -22.05
C GLU A 44 1.72 9.43 -20.63
N ARG A 45 0.85 9.77 -19.66
CA ARG A 45 1.22 9.87 -18.24
C ARG A 45 1.77 8.56 -17.69
N PHE A 46 1.17 7.41 -18.02
CA PHE A 46 1.66 6.10 -17.61
C PHE A 46 3.13 5.88 -17.99
N THR A 47 3.49 6.15 -19.24
CA THR A 47 4.88 6.01 -19.71
C THR A 47 5.79 7.15 -19.21
N TYR A 48 5.28 8.38 -19.17
CA TYR A 48 6.06 9.56 -18.82
C TYR A 48 6.56 9.50 -17.37
N TRP A 49 5.75 8.93 -16.48
CA TRP A 49 6.11 8.72 -15.06
C TRP A 49 6.82 7.38 -14.79
N GLY A 50 7.15 6.61 -15.84
CA GLY A 50 7.91 5.36 -15.71
C GLY A 50 7.13 4.20 -15.10
N LEU A 51 5.79 4.26 -15.10
CA LEU A 51 4.96 3.21 -14.50
C LEU A 51 5.01 1.91 -15.33
N ASP A 52 5.36 1.97 -16.61
CA ASP A 52 5.70 0.82 -17.45
C ASP A 52 6.86 0.00 -16.88
N ARG A 53 7.85 0.64 -16.23
CA ARG A 53 8.96 -0.06 -15.57
C ARG A 53 8.57 -0.76 -14.27
N VAL A 54 7.40 -0.45 -13.73
CA VAL A 54 6.87 -0.97 -12.45
C VAL A 54 5.79 -2.02 -12.70
N PHE A 55 4.88 -1.74 -13.63
CA PHE A 55 3.71 -2.55 -13.92
C PHE A 55 3.83 -3.36 -15.21
N GLY A 56 4.86 -3.11 -16.02
CA GLY A 56 5.05 -3.72 -17.34
C GLY A 56 4.29 -2.95 -18.42
N ASP A 57 2.96 -3.08 -18.42
CA ASP A 57 2.10 -2.44 -19.40
C ASP A 57 0.83 -1.82 -18.79
N LEU A 58 0.12 -1.04 -19.60
CA LEU A 58 -1.08 -0.33 -19.16
C LEU A 58 -2.23 -1.28 -18.79
N HIS A 59 -2.30 -2.47 -19.39
CA HIS A 59 -3.34 -3.45 -19.09
C HIS A 59 -3.12 -4.06 -17.69
N ALA A 60 -1.89 -4.47 -17.38
CA ALA A 60 -1.52 -4.93 -16.06
C ALA A 60 -1.72 -3.82 -15.00
N PHE A 61 -1.41 -2.57 -15.34
CA PHE A 61 -1.66 -1.42 -14.48
C PHE A 61 -3.15 -1.23 -14.16
N THR A 62 -4.03 -1.16 -15.16
CA THR A 62 -5.47 -0.95 -14.92
C THR A 62 -6.13 -2.15 -14.27
N GLN A 63 -5.73 -3.38 -14.63
CA GLN A 63 -6.18 -4.59 -13.95
C GLN A 63 -5.79 -4.57 -12.46
N ALA A 64 -4.55 -4.18 -12.13
CA ALA A 64 -4.13 -4.04 -10.74
C ALA A 64 -4.96 -3.00 -9.98
N HIS A 65 -5.34 -1.88 -10.60
CA HIS A 65 -6.21 -0.87 -9.99
C HIS A 65 -7.62 -1.42 -9.71
N GLN A 66 -8.19 -2.18 -10.65
CA GLN A 66 -9.51 -2.78 -10.46
C GLN A 66 -9.52 -3.83 -9.36
N ILE A 67 -8.48 -4.67 -9.28
CA ILE A 67 -8.34 -5.63 -8.17
C ILE A 67 -8.12 -4.90 -6.84
N HIS A 68 -7.33 -3.81 -6.82
CA HIS A 68 -7.14 -3.00 -5.63
C HIS A 68 -8.46 -2.37 -5.16
N MET A 69 -9.27 -1.83 -6.08
CA MET A 69 -10.64 -1.37 -5.79
C MET A 69 -11.48 -2.49 -5.15
N ALA A 70 -11.47 -3.69 -5.72
CA ALA A 70 -12.24 -4.82 -5.19
C ALA A 70 -11.81 -5.20 -3.76
N ARG A 71 -10.51 -5.20 -3.47
CA ARG A 71 -9.95 -5.45 -2.13
C ARG A 71 -10.32 -4.35 -1.13
N SER A 72 -10.27 -3.09 -1.54
CA SER A 72 -10.62 -1.95 -0.68
C SER A 72 -12.12 -1.95 -0.34
N LEU A 73 -12.98 -2.17 -1.33
CA LEU A 73 -14.42 -2.36 -1.11
C LEU A 73 -14.70 -3.55 -0.18
N ALA A 74 -13.97 -4.66 -0.33
CA ALA A 74 -14.11 -5.81 0.57
C ALA A 74 -13.75 -5.45 2.02
N TYR A 75 -12.70 -4.67 2.25
CA TYR A 75 -12.33 -4.18 3.58
C TYR A 75 -13.40 -3.25 4.16
N GLU A 76 -13.92 -2.31 3.38
CA GLU A 76 -14.93 -1.34 3.79
C GLU A 76 -16.25 -2.05 4.14
N ILE A 77 -16.74 -2.94 3.28
CA ILE A 77 -17.97 -3.72 3.49
C ILE A 77 -17.86 -4.61 4.72
N THR A 78 -16.75 -5.34 4.86
CA THR A 78 -16.55 -6.19 6.04
C THR A 78 -16.49 -5.36 7.33
N THR A 79 -15.89 -4.18 7.28
CA THR A 79 -15.86 -3.25 8.42
C THR A 79 -17.27 -2.79 8.78
N MET A 80 -18.06 -2.35 7.79
CA MET A 80 -19.43 -1.91 8.03
C MET A 80 -20.34 -3.02 8.55
N ARG A 81 -20.21 -4.24 8.01
CA ARG A 81 -21.00 -5.40 8.46
C ARG A 81 -20.70 -5.83 9.90
N LEU A 82 -19.49 -5.56 10.39
CA LEU A 82 -19.13 -5.78 11.80
C LEU A 82 -19.75 -4.73 12.75
N GLN A 83 -20.26 -3.61 12.23
CA GLN A 83 -20.89 -2.56 13.03
C GLN A 83 -22.41 -2.74 13.07
N THR A 84 -22.93 -3.24 14.20
CA THR A 84 -24.39 -3.45 14.38
C THR A 84 -25.21 -2.17 14.29
N ALA A 85 -24.60 -1.00 14.50
CA ALA A 85 -25.25 0.31 14.32
C ALA A 85 -25.44 0.70 12.84
N ILE A 86 -24.75 0.05 11.90
CA ILE A 86 -24.86 0.31 10.46
C ILE A 86 -25.90 -0.64 9.85
N ALA A 87 -27.10 -0.12 9.59
CA ALA A 87 -28.21 -0.90 9.02
C ALA A 87 -28.07 -1.25 7.52
N GLY A 88 -27.01 -0.79 6.85
CA GLY A 88 -26.80 -1.00 5.41
C GLY A 88 -25.86 0.01 4.79
N TYR A 89 -25.45 -0.27 3.55
CA TYR A 89 -24.52 0.53 2.76
C TYR A 89 -24.95 0.59 1.29
N VAL A 90 -24.55 1.63 0.57
CA VAL A 90 -24.74 1.78 -0.88
C VAL A 90 -23.39 2.10 -1.52
N ILE A 91 -22.94 1.22 -2.43
CA ILE A 91 -21.67 1.39 -3.15
C ILE A 91 -21.86 2.51 -4.18
N THR A 92 -20.98 3.50 -4.13
CA THR A 92 -20.84 4.51 -5.17
C THR A 92 -19.70 4.06 -6.08
N GLU A 93 -19.93 3.59 -7.29
CA GLU A 93 -21.22 3.53 -8.01
C GLU A 93 -21.42 2.19 -8.73
N PHE A 94 -22.56 2.01 -9.42
CA PHE A 94 -22.83 0.76 -10.13
C PHE A 94 -22.09 0.67 -11.47
N THR A 95 -22.08 1.74 -12.25
CA THR A 95 -21.41 1.87 -13.55
C THR A 95 -20.64 3.17 -13.56
N ASP A 96 -19.42 3.20 -14.09
CA ASP A 96 -18.65 4.44 -14.24
C ASP A 96 -19.48 5.54 -14.92
N VAL A 97 -19.41 6.75 -14.38
CA VAL A 97 -19.99 7.95 -14.98
C VAL A 97 -18.90 8.97 -15.31
N HIS A 98 -18.63 9.12 -16.62
CA HIS A 98 -17.56 9.98 -17.12
C HIS A 98 -16.21 9.68 -16.42
N TRP A 99 -15.62 10.68 -15.77
CA TRP A 99 -14.33 10.57 -15.10
C TRP A 99 -14.39 9.83 -13.75
N GLU A 100 -15.58 9.65 -13.18
CA GLU A 100 -15.79 8.88 -11.96
C GLU A 100 -15.66 7.39 -12.31
N CYS A 101 -14.53 6.80 -11.90
CA CYS A 101 -14.19 5.41 -12.23
C CYS A 101 -14.26 4.47 -11.02
N ASN A 102 -15.16 4.75 -10.09
CA ASN A 102 -15.51 3.94 -8.92
C ASN A 102 -16.72 3.02 -9.17
N GLY A 103 -17.18 2.91 -10.42
CA GLY A 103 -18.21 1.96 -10.82
C GLY A 103 -17.75 0.51 -10.68
N LEU A 104 -18.66 -0.39 -10.32
CA LEU A 104 -18.44 -1.84 -10.41
C LEU A 104 -18.30 -2.31 -11.86
N LEU A 105 -18.97 -1.60 -12.77
CA LEU A 105 -18.85 -1.77 -14.21
C LEU A 105 -18.14 -0.54 -14.80
N ASP A 106 -17.37 -0.72 -15.87
CA ASP A 106 -16.92 0.41 -16.67
C ASP A 106 -18.07 1.06 -17.47
N MET A 107 -17.78 2.13 -18.19
CA MET A 107 -18.79 2.91 -18.92
C MET A 107 -19.46 2.11 -20.06
N GLN A 108 -18.85 1.00 -20.50
CA GLN A 108 -19.32 0.09 -21.53
C GLN A 108 -19.98 -1.16 -20.91
N ARG A 109 -20.17 -1.15 -19.58
CA ARG A 109 -20.80 -2.18 -18.76
C ARG A 109 -19.98 -3.46 -18.66
N ASN A 110 -18.68 -3.41 -18.94
CA ASN A 110 -17.79 -4.53 -18.64
C ASN A 110 -17.59 -4.59 -17.12
N VAL A 111 -17.61 -5.80 -16.55
CA VAL A 111 -17.35 -6.01 -15.12
C VAL A 111 -15.87 -5.78 -14.84
N LYS A 112 -15.55 -4.96 -13.84
CA LYS A 112 -14.16 -4.74 -13.42
C LYS A 112 -13.54 -5.97 -12.76
N ALA A 113 -12.24 -6.13 -12.94
CA ALA A 113 -11.48 -7.27 -12.45
C ALA A 113 -11.52 -7.40 -10.91
N GLY A 114 -11.45 -8.63 -10.40
CA GLY A 114 -11.41 -8.95 -8.97
C GLY A 114 -12.76 -8.91 -8.24
N LEU A 115 -13.82 -8.33 -8.83
CA LEU A 115 -15.12 -8.22 -8.15
C LEU A 115 -15.76 -9.57 -7.81
N ALA A 116 -15.65 -10.55 -8.71
CA ALA A 116 -16.20 -11.88 -8.48
C ALA A 116 -15.57 -12.60 -7.27
N GLU A 117 -14.27 -12.36 -7.04
CA GLU A 117 -13.50 -13.01 -5.98
C GLU A 117 -13.64 -12.28 -4.64
N HIS A 118 -13.57 -10.94 -4.67
CA HIS A 118 -13.48 -10.14 -3.44
C HIS A 118 -14.80 -9.47 -3.03
N LEU A 119 -15.67 -9.09 -3.97
CA LEU A 119 -16.89 -8.32 -3.66
C LEU A 119 -18.14 -9.22 -3.61
N THR A 120 -18.35 -10.05 -4.65
CA THR A 120 -19.56 -10.87 -4.78
C THR A 120 -19.86 -11.72 -3.54
N PRO A 121 -18.89 -12.38 -2.89
CA PRO A 121 -19.17 -13.20 -1.71
C PRO A 121 -19.58 -12.36 -0.48
N LEU A 122 -19.19 -11.08 -0.44
CA LEU A 122 -19.47 -10.15 0.66
C LEU A 122 -20.77 -9.37 0.48
N ASN A 123 -21.30 -9.29 -0.74
CA ASN A 123 -22.56 -8.62 -1.02
C ASN A 123 -23.76 -9.59 -1.02
N GLN A 124 -23.77 -10.54 -0.08
CA GLN A 124 -24.82 -11.54 0.09
C GLN A 124 -25.60 -11.34 1.40
N ALA A 125 -26.75 -12.01 1.54
CA ALA A 125 -27.54 -11.99 2.79
C ALA A 125 -26.82 -12.67 3.96
N ARG A 126 -25.96 -13.65 3.65
CA ARG A 126 -25.13 -14.40 4.60
C ARG A 126 -23.69 -14.36 4.13
N VAL A 127 -22.77 -14.00 5.02
CA VAL A 127 -21.35 -13.79 4.68
C VAL A 127 -20.43 -14.31 5.77
N ILE A 128 -19.16 -14.51 5.42
CA ILE A 128 -18.07 -14.75 6.37
C ILE A 128 -17.17 -13.54 6.33
N VAL A 129 -16.96 -12.89 7.47
CA VAL A 129 -15.95 -11.83 7.62
C VAL A 129 -14.69 -12.45 8.20
N ALA A 130 -13.55 -12.13 7.60
CA ALA A 130 -12.24 -12.39 8.19
C ALA A 130 -11.53 -11.06 8.50
N ARG A 131 -11.08 -10.91 9.74
CA ARG A 131 -10.32 -9.74 10.20
C ARG A 131 -9.03 -10.19 10.88
N PRO A 132 -7.90 -10.16 10.16
CA PRO A 132 -6.59 -10.36 10.76
C PRO A 132 -6.29 -9.26 11.78
N GLN A 133 -5.66 -9.59 12.92
CA GLN A 133 -5.14 -8.57 13.83
C GLN A 133 -3.87 -7.91 13.27
N ARG A 134 -3.13 -8.64 12.42
CA ARG A 134 -1.99 -8.17 11.63
C ARG A 134 -2.11 -8.75 10.22
N TRP A 135 -1.68 -7.99 9.23
CA TRP A 135 -1.75 -8.38 7.82
C TRP A 135 -0.48 -9.04 7.30
N SER A 136 0.57 -9.10 8.13
CA SER A 136 1.85 -9.68 7.75
C SER A 136 2.54 -10.40 8.90
N GLY A 137 3.38 -11.38 8.57
CA GLY A 137 4.19 -12.16 9.51
C GLY A 137 5.32 -12.92 8.80
N ARG A 138 6.12 -13.66 9.57
CA ARG A 138 7.27 -14.43 9.08
C ARG A 138 6.91 -15.88 8.77
N PRO A 139 7.70 -16.59 7.94
CA PRO A 139 7.58 -18.04 7.83
C PRO A 139 7.68 -18.72 9.21
N GLY A 140 6.78 -19.66 9.48
CA GLY A 140 6.66 -20.36 10.75
C GLY A 140 5.80 -19.66 11.81
N GLU A 141 5.41 -18.39 11.61
CA GLU A 141 4.48 -17.71 12.51
C GLU A 141 3.03 -18.12 12.25
N GLN A 142 2.16 -17.85 13.24
CA GLN A 142 0.72 -17.95 13.10
C GLN A 142 0.09 -16.59 13.37
N LEU A 143 -0.76 -16.14 12.45
CA LEU A 143 -1.47 -14.87 12.59
C LEU A 143 -2.87 -15.10 13.16
N PRO A 144 -3.25 -14.38 14.23
CA PRO A 144 -4.61 -14.40 14.74
C PRO A 144 -5.55 -13.69 13.75
N VAL A 145 -6.54 -14.43 13.27
CA VAL A 145 -7.60 -13.94 12.37
C VAL A 145 -8.96 -14.19 13.01
N MET A 146 -9.72 -13.12 13.20
CA MET A 146 -11.11 -13.23 13.63
C MET A 146 -11.95 -13.70 12.45
N LEU A 147 -12.65 -14.81 12.58
CA LEU A 147 -13.66 -15.28 11.63
C LEU A 147 -15.04 -15.02 12.21
N GLN A 148 -15.96 -14.46 11.43
CA GLN A 148 -17.31 -14.22 11.87
C GLN A 148 -18.35 -14.52 10.78
N ALA A 149 -19.29 -15.41 11.08
CA ALA A 149 -20.47 -15.65 10.25
C ALA A 149 -21.54 -14.60 10.57
N LEU A 150 -22.01 -13.91 9.53
CA LEU A 150 -23.04 -12.88 9.63
C LEU A 150 -24.22 -13.21 8.72
N GLY A 151 -25.43 -13.03 9.21
CA GLY A 151 -26.67 -12.97 8.45
C GLY A 151 -27.19 -11.54 8.31
N VAL A 152 -28.45 -11.41 7.91
CA VAL A 152 -29.12 -10.10 7.73
C VAL A 152 -29.26 -9.35 9.05
N ASP A 153 -29.52 -10.06 10.15
CA ASP A 153 -29.81 -9.48 11.47
C ASP A 153 -28.59 -9.49 12.42
N GLY A 154 -27.38 -9.72 11.90
CA GLY A 154 -26.14 -9.77 12.68
C GLY A 154 -25.50 -11.16 12.72
N ALA A 155 -24.88 -11.52 13.85
CA ALA A 155 -24.15 -12.79 13.99
C ALA A 155 -25.07 -14.00 13.79
N ALA A 156 -24.63 -14.96 12.98
CA ALA A 156 -25.36 -16.20 12.72
C ALA A 156 -24.69 -17.37 13.44
N SER A 157 -25.45 -18.17 14.20
CA SER A 157 -24.89 -19.20 15.09
C SER A 157 -24.98 -20.63 14.57
N GLU A 158 -25.57 -20.85 13.39
CA GLU A 158 -25.76 -22.20 12.85
C GLU A 158 -24.66 -22.57 11.84
N GLY A 159 -24.18 -23.81 11.90
CA GLY A 159 -23.19 -24.35 10.97
C GLY A 159 -21.74 -24.15 11.42
N THR A 160 -20.82 -24.46 10.51
CA THR A 160 -19.37 -24.51 10.77
C THR A 160 -18.63 -23.72 9.70
N ILE A 161 -17.68 -22.87 10.11
CA ILE A 161 -16.77 -22.18 9.21
C ILE A 161 -15.51 -23.05 9.09
N HIS A 162 -15.25 -23.54 7.88
CA HIS A 162 -14.00 -24.20 7.51
C HIS A 162 -13.05 -23.17 6.91
N TRP A 163 -11.79 -23.20 7.31
CA TRP A 163 -10.74 -22.36 6.74
C TRP A 163 -9.61 -23.23 6.20
N GLN A 164 -8.95 -22.75 5.14
CA GLN A 164 -7.80 -23.42 4.54
C GLN A 164 -6.74 -22.40 4.12
N SER A 165 -5.48 -22.68 4.47
CA SER A 165 -4.27 -21.94 4.10
C SER A 165 -3.22 -22.95 3.62
N GLY A 166 -3.03 -23.04 2.29
CA GLY A 166 -2.24 -24.11 1.68
C GLY A 166 -2.79 -25.50 2.05
N ASP A 167 -1.94 -26.36 2.62
CA ASP A 167 -2.32 -27.70 3.08
C ASP A 167 -2.91 -27.71 4.50
N THR A 168 -2.78 -26.61 5.25
CA THR A 168 -3.35 -26.51 6.59
C THR A 168 -4.80 -26.09 6.52
N HIS A 169 -5.65 -26.75 7.28
CA HIS A 169 -7.06 -26.42 7.41
C HIS A 169 -7.50 -26.52 8.86
N GLY A 170 -8.66 -25.94 9.15
CA GLY A 170 -9.32 -26.09 10.43
C GLY A 170 -10.77 -25.64 10.34
N GLU A 171 -11.46 -25.72 11.47
CA GLU A 171 -12.87 -25.39 11.55
C GLU A 171 -13.21 -24.70 12.86
N ILE A 172 -14.28 -23.92 12.84
CA ILE A 172 -14.83 -23.27 14.02
C ILE A 172 -16.36 -23.17 13.88
N ALA A 173 -17.09 -23.47 14.95
CA ALA A 173 -18.55 -23.34 14.94
C ALA A 173 -18.96 -21.87 14.76
N ALA A 174 -20.04 -21.63 14.00
CA ALA A 174 -20.65 -20.32 13.91
C ALA A 174 -21.15 -19.86 15.31
N PRO A 175 -21.06 -18.57 15.68
CA PRO A 175 -20.79 -17.42 14.82
C PRO A 175 -19.32 -17.18 14.49
N GLY A 176 -18.41 -18.03 14.94
CA GLY A 176 -16.97 -17.91 14.72
C GLY A 176 -16.22 -17.44 15.95
N GLY A 177 -15.01 -16.94 15.75
CA GLY A 177 -14.05 -16.60 16.78
C GLY A 177 -12.65 -16.44 16.22
N MET A 178 -11.66 -16.33 17.11
CA MET A 178 -10.26 -16.21 16.72
C MET A 178 -9.70 -17.57 16.28
N VAL A 179 -9.07 -17.60 15.11
CA VAL A 179 -8.27 -18.75 14.65
C VAL A 179 -6.84 -18.31 14.39
N ALA A 180 -5.89 -19.24 14.51
CA ALA A 180 -4.48 -18.99 14.23
C ALA A 180 -4.15 -19.53 12.84
N ILE A 181 -3.87 -18.65 11.88
CA ILE A 181 -3.55 -19.01 10.51
C ILE A 181 -2.03 -19.14 10.36
N PRO A 182 -1.49 -20.31 10.00
CA PRO A 182 -0.05 -20.46 9.80
C PRO A 182 0.43 -19.81 8.51
N LEU A 183 1.63 -19.24 8.58
CA LEU A 183 2.37 -18.73 7.43
C LEU A 183 3.53 -19.69 7.11
N ALA A 184 3.36 -20.52 6.08
CA ALA A 184 4.33 -21.58 5.79
C ALA A 184 5.56 -21.10 5.01
N ALA A 185 5.37 -20.25 4.00
CA ALA A 185 6.42 -19.82 3.08
C ALA A 185 6.22 -18.36 2.64
N PRO A 186 7.30 -17.65 2.25
CA PRO A 186 7.23 -16.27 1.77
C PRO A 186 6.29 -16.13 0.57
N GLY A 187 5.49 -15.06 0.54
CA GLY A 187 4.49 -14.82 -0.49
C GLY A 187 3.20 -14.21 0.04
N ILE A 188 2.24 -14.00 -0.86
CA ILE A 188 0.86 -13.75 -0.45
C ILE A 188 0.20 -15.09 -0.14
N VAL A 189 -0.29 -15.23 1.08
CA VAL A 189 -0.99 -16.41 1.58
C VAL A 189 -2.50 -16.14 1.51
N THR A 190 -3.19 -16.83 0.60
CA THR A 190 -4.64 -16.77 0.48
C THR A 190 -5.28 -17.78 1.44
N VAL A 191 -6.07 -17.29 2.39
CA VAL A 191 -6.89 -18.09 3.29
C VAL A 191 -8.29 -18.15 2.71
N THR A 192 -8.74 -19.35 2.33
CA THR A 192 -10.11 -19.57 1.85
C THR A 192 -11.01 -19.98 3.01
N LEU A 193 -12.27 -19.52 2.98
CA LEU A 193 -13.25 -19.71 4.03
C LEU A 193 -14.54 -20.26 3.42
N ASN A 194 -15.10 -21.30 4.02
CA ASN A 194 -16.36 -21.91 3.61
C ASN A 194 -17.24 -22.13 4.84
N TRP A 195 -18.41 -21.51 4.89
CA TRP A 195 -19.39 -21.68 5.95
C TRP A 195 -20.45 -22.66 5.48
N VAL A 196 -20.63 -23.75 6.22
CA VAL A 196 -21.44 -24.89 5.84
C VAL A 196 -22.51 -25.14 6.90
N ALA A 197 -23.74 -25.40 6.45
CA ALA A 197 -24.87 -25.75 7.31
C ALA A 197 -24.74 -27.18 7.88
N PRO A 198 -25.47 -27.54 8.95
CA PRO A 198 -25.42 -28.89 9.52
C PRO A 198 -25.77 -30.03 8.54
N ASN A 199 -26.51 -29.73 7.48
CA ASN A 199 -26.86 -30.68 6.42
C ASN A 199 -25.80 -30.78 5.30
N GLY A 200 -24.66 -30.10 5.43
CA GLY A 200 -23.58 -30.09 4.44
C GLY A 200 -23.72 -29.05 3.33
N THR A 201 -24.79 -28.24 3.31
CA THR A 201 -24.98 -27.21 2.28
C THR A 201 -24.07 -26.00 2.53
N SER A 202 -23.36 -25.55 1.49
CA SER A 202 -22.59 -24.29 1.53
C SER A 202 -23.51 -23.08 1.71
N ILE A 203 -23.23 -22.27 2.72
CA ILE A 203 -23.96 -21.05 3.06
C ILE A 203 -23.29 -19.83 2.43
N ALA A 204 -21.97 -19.72 2.63
CA ALA A 204 -21.17 -18.61 2.16
C ALA A 204 -19.71 -19.06 1.98
N HIS A 205 -18.99 -18.35 1.14
CA HIS A 205 -17.54 -18.46 1.03
C HIS A 205 -16.93 -17.07 1.10
N ASN A 206 -15.66 -16.97 1.44
CA ASN A 206 -14.89 -15.74 1.37
C ASN A 206 -13.39 -16.09 1.34
N LEU A 207 -12.54 -15.09 1.12
CA LEU A 207 -11.10 -15.22 1.28
C LEU A 207 -10.52 -14.02 2.03
N VAL A 208 -9.33 -14.20 2.58
CA VAL A 208 -8.48 -13.12 3.07
C VAL A 208 -7.04 -13.39 2.69
N GLU A 209 -6.30 -12.35 2.34
CA GLU A 209 -4.89 -12.44 1.96
C GLU A 209 -4.01 -11.91 3.09
N LEU A 210 -2.94 -12.63 3.39
CA LEU A 210 -1.94 -12.29 4.40
C LEU A 210 -0.56 -12.27 3.72
N ALA A 211 0.31 -11.34 4.11
CA ALA A 211 1.68 -11.31 3.60
C ALA A 211 2.62 -12.13 4.50
N CYS A 212 3.18 -13.21 3.97
CA CYS A 212 4.31 -13.88 4.60
C CYS A 212 5.61 -13.30 4.03
N VAL A 213 6.43 -12.70 4.88
CA VAL A 213 7.65 -12.00 4.48
C VAL A 213 8.83 -12.56 5.25
N GLU A 214 9.91 -12.87 4.53
CA GLU A 214 11.19 -13.24 5.12
C GLU A 214 12.16 -12.07 4.95
N PRO A 215 12.37 -11.26 6.01
CA PRO A 215 13.33 -10.16 5.96
C PRO A 215 14.74 -10.70 5.72
N PRO A 216 15.54 -10.02 4.87
CA PRO A 216 16.96 -10.32 4.76
C PRO A 216 17.64 -10.24 6.12
N THR A 217 18.56 -11.16 6.41
CA THR A 217 19.37 -11.09 7.63
C THR A 217 20.28 -9.86 7.57
N PRO A 218 20.21 -8.93 8.54
CA PRO A 218 21.10 -7.78 8.54
C PRO A 218 22.55 -8.22 8.76
N ASN A 219 23.42 -7.88 7.81
CA ASN A 219 24.87 -8.13 7.88
C ASN A 219 25.64 -6.84 7.56
N CYS A 220 25.11 -5.70 8.02
CA CYS A 220 25.69 -4.40 7.77
C CYS A 220 25.76 -3.54 9.03
N THR A 221 26.73 -2.63 8.97
CA THR A 221 26.87 -1.54 9.92
C THR A 221 26.03 -0.36 9.44
N VAL A 222 25.35 0.31 10.37
CA VAL A 222 24.63 1.57 10.14
C VAL A 222 24.93 2.56 11.25
N ALA A 223 24.88 3.85 10.95
CA ALA A 223 24.90 4.90 11.96
C ALA A 223 23.51 5.52 12.10
N VAL A 224 23.05 5.78 13.31
CA VAL A 224 21.76 6.45 13.57
C VAL A 224 22.01 7.79 14.22
N VAL A 225 21.43 8.85 13.68
CA VAL A 225 21.61 10.23 14.16
C VAL A 225 20.45 10.63 15.06
N ASP A 226 20.76 11.10 16.27
CA ASP A 226 19.84 11.69 17.26
C ASP A 226 18.56 10.87 17.53
N ASN A 227 18.64 9.53 17.48
CA ASN A 227 17.48 8.66 17.70
C ASN A 227 17.89 7.34 18.38
N GLU A 228 18.05 7.39 19.70
CA GLU A 228 18.46 6.25 20.53
C GLU A 228 17.47 5.09 20.48
N GLU A 229 16.16 5.39 20.41
CA GLU A 229 15.14 4.33 20.34
C GLU A 229 15.23 3.56 19.02
N LEU A 230 15.40 4.27 17.90
CA LEU A 230 15.62 3.65 16.61
C LEU A 230 16.92 2.82 16.61
N ALA A 231 18.02 3.35 17.15
CA ALA A 231 19.28 2.63 17.29
C ALA A 231 19.15 1.33 18.09
N ALA A 232 18.40 1.34 19.20
CA ALA A 232 18.15 0.16 20.02
C ALA A 232 17.33 -0.90 19.27
N VAL A 233 16.30 -0.47 18.51
CA VAL A 233 15.50 -1.37 17.69
C VAL A 233 16.33 -1.99 16.56
N LEU A 234 17.16 -1.21 15.87
CA LEU A 234 18.04 -1.76 14.82
C LEU A 234 19.05 -2.76 15.37
N THR A 235 19.61 -2.50 16.56
CA THR A 235 20.48 -3.47 17.25
C THR A 235 19.73 -4.78 17.53
N THR A 236 18.49 -4.69 18.02
CA THR A 236 17.63 -5.87 18.29
C THR A 236 17.29 -6.65 17.01
N LEU A 237 17.16 -5.95 15.89
CA LEU A 237 16.92 -6.56 14.56
C LEU A 237 18.18 -7.19 13.95
N GLY A 238 19.36 -7.00 14.55
CA GLY A 238 20.62 -7.61 14.14
C GLY A 238 21.57 -6.69 13.36
N TYR A 239 21.26 -5.39 13.23
CA TYR A 239 22.20 -4.43 12.63
C TYR A 239 23.33 -4.09 13.61
N THR A 240 24.54 -3.88 13.09
CA THR A 240 25.63 -3.29 13.90
C THR A 240 25.45 -1.77 13.90
N VAL A 241 24.99 -1.20 15.02
CA VAL A 241 24.78 0.26 15.12
C VAL A 241 26.01 0.94 15.71
N VAL A 242 26.54 1.92 15.00
CA VAL A 242 27.70 2.74 15.45
C VAL A 242 27.31 4.19 15.63
N ALA A 243 28.08 4.90 16.45
CA ALA A 243 27.98 6.36 16.52
C ALA A 243 28.56 6.97 15.24
N LEU A 244 28.00 8.09 14.79
CA LEU A 244 28.61 8.88 13.73
C LEU A 244 29.77 9.68 14.33
N ASP A 245 30.95 9.08 14.36
CA ASP A 245 32.22 9.80 14.54
C ASP A 245 32.83 10.03 13.16
N GLY A 246 33.50 11.16 12.93
CA GLY A 246 34.04 11.54 11.60
C GLY A 246 35.09 10.58 11.00
N THR A 247 35.30 9.41 11.62
CA THR A 247 36.12 8.29 11.17
C THR A 247 35.31 7.16 10.52
N THR A 248 33.99 7.21 10.59
CA THR A 248 33.09 6.20 9.99
C THR A 248 32.95 6.45 8.48
N VAL A 249 33.65 5.66 7.67
CA VAL A 249 33.62 5.72 6.19
C VAL A 249 32.77 4.56 5.65
N ASP A 250 32.02 4.81 4.56
CA ASP A 250 31.20 3.81 3.85
C ASP A 250 30.08 3.14 4.66
N VAL A 251 29.57 3.81 5.69
CA VAL A 251 28.43 3.34 6.50
C VAL A 251 27.18 4.14 6.16
N PRO A 252 26.06 3.48 5.77
CA PRO A 252 24.78 4.15 5.61
C PRO A 252 24.35 4.84 6.91
N VAL A 253 24.06 6.13 6.82
CA VAL A 253 23.61 6.93 7.96
C VAL A 253 22.11 7.10 7.89
N ILE A 254 21.41 6.83 8.99
CA ILE A 254 19.96 6.94 9.10
C ILE A 254 19.64 8.15 9.96
N ALA A 255 18.86 9.08 9.42
CA ALA A 255 18.44 10.26 10.13
C ALA A 255 16.93 10.48 10.02
N THR A 256 16.37 11.10 11.05
CA THR A 256 14.99 11.61 11.05
C THR A 256 14.95 13.12 10.84
N ARG A 257 16.07 13.82 10.64
CA ARG A 257 16.04 15.25 10.31
C ARG A 257 17.11 15.52 9.27
N TYR A 258 16.87 16.51 8.42
CA TYR A 258 17.85 16.95 7.44
C TYR A 258 18.38 18.32 7.84
N THR A 259 19.59 18.33 8.38
CA THR A 259 20.26 19.52 8.93
C THR A 259 21.36 20.00 8.00
N VAL A 260 21.84 21.23 8.18
CA VAL A 260 23.00 21.76 7.44
C VAL A 260 24.23 20.86 7.61
N ALA A 261 24.47 20.32 8.82
CA ALA A 261 25.59 19.41 9.06
C ALA A 261 25.48 18.11 8.25
N LEU A 262 24.29 17.53 8.15
CA LEU A 262 24.06 16.35 7.31
C LEU A 262 24.16 16.68 5.82
N GLN A 263 23.68 17.84 5.39
CA GLN A 263 23.83 18.31 4.02
C GLN A 263 25.31 18.38 3.64
N ASP A 264 26.15 19.00 4.48
CA ASP A 264 27.59 19.15 4.23
C ASP A 264 28.29 17.79 4.22
N ALA A 265 27.91 16.87 5.11
CA ALA A 265 28.46 15.52 5.15
C ALA A 265 28.08 14.70 3.92
N VAL A 266 26.84 14.78 3.43
CA VAL A 266 26.41 14.14 2.18
C VAL A 266 27.22 14.69 1.01
N GLN A 267 27.38 16.02 0.92
CA GLN A 267 28.18 16.63 -0.14
C GLN A 267 29.65 16.14 -0.14
N GLN A 268 30.16 15.72 1.02
CA GLN A 268 31.51 15.17 1.19
C GLN A 268 31.63 13.66 0.94
N GLY A 269 30.52 12.94 0.69
CA GLY A 269 30.55 11.51 0.34
C GLY A 269 29.65 10.60 1.18
N LEU A 270 28.89 11.13 2.13
CA LEU A 270 28.04 10.31 3.01
C LEU A 270 26.80 9.78 2.27
N SER A 271 26.46 8.51 2.49
CA SER A 271 25.20 7.89 2.07
C SER A 271 24.14 8.02 3.14
N LEU A 272 23.11 8.85 2.89
CA LEU A 272 22.06 9.18 3.86
C LEU A 272 20.75 8.47 3.53
N LEU A 273 20.19 7.73 4.49
CA LEU A 273 18.77 7.37 4.54
C LEU A 273 18.02 8.38 5.42
N LEU A 274 17.22 9.24 4.79
CA LEU A 274 16.35 10.17 5.48
C LEU A 274 14.93 9.59 5.62
N LEU A 275 14.51 9.34 6.86
CA LEU A 275 13.18 8.82 7.19
C LEU A 275 12.14 9.94 7.30
N ALA A 276 11.98 10.78 6.27
CA ALA A 276 11.22 12.04 6.23
C ALA A 276 9.77 11.97 6.78
N GLY A 277 9.29 13.08 7.35
CA GLY A 277 7.93 13.22 7.89
C GLY A 277 7.54 14.69 8.13
N PRO A 278 6.25 14.98 8.37
CA PRO A 278 5.72 16.34 8.39
C PRO A 278 6.14 17.19 9.60
N GLU A 279 6.43 16.58 10.76
CA GLU A 279 6.75 17.28 12.02
C GLU A 279 8.19 17.83 12.10
N ARG A 280 8.78 18.26 10.99
CA ARG A 280 10.26 18.39 10.91
C ARG A 280 10.76 19.74 10.41
N ASP A 281 9.88 20.73 10.43
CA ASP A 281 10.13 22.06 9.85
C ASP A 281 10.49 23.15 10.88
N GLU A 282 10.57 22.82 12.17
CA GLU A 282 10.79 23.82 13.24
C GLU A 282 12.25 23.93 13.72
N ALA A 283 13.16 23.07 13.24
CA ALA A 283 14.56 23.11 13.65
C ALA A 283 15.31 24.31 13.01
N PRO A 284 16.06 25.11 13.80
CA PRO A 284 16.75 26.31 13.28
C PRO A 284 17.90 25.99 12.31
N ASP A 285 18.41 24.75 12.33
CA ASP A 285 19.51 24.26 11.49
C ASP A 285 19.02 23.38 10.31
N ARG A 286 17.73 23.44 9.95
CA ARG A 286 17.18 22.66 8.83
C ARG A 286 17.83 23.07 7.50
N ALA A 287 18.07 22.07 6.67
CA ALA A 287 18.47 22.25 5.27
C ALA A 287 17.31 21.92 4.33
N SER A 288 17.27 22.54 3.16
CA SER A 288 16.34 22.16 2.10
C SER A 288 16.81 20.88 1.43
N LEU A 289 15.89 19.96 1.14
CA LEU A 289 16.22 18.77 0.35
C LEU A 289 16.75 19.19 -1.03
N PRO A 290 17.77 18.48 -1.55
CA PRO A 290 18.34 18.82 -2.86
C PRO A 290 17.38 18.52 -4.01
N ILE A 291 16.44 17.59 -3.81
CA ILE A 291 15.41 17.24 -4.78
C ILE A 291 14.08 17.02 -4.04
N GLY A 292 13.07 17.76 -4.49
CA GLY A 292 11.74 17.73 -3.90
C GLY A 292 11.63 18.37 -2.51
N GLN A 293 10.45 18.22 -1.92
CA GLN A 293 10.11 18.76 -0.61
C GLN A 293 9.10 17.85 0.10
N VAL A 294 9.17 17.81 1.43
CA VAL A 294 8.21 17.07 2.25
C VAL A 294 6.92 17.89 2.35
N ILE A 295 5.79 17.31 1.98
CA ILE A 295 4.47 17.93 2.12
C ILE A 295 3.56 17.00 2.91
N ALA A 296 2.88 17.51 3.93
CA ALA A 296 1.85 16.77 4.63
C ALA A 296 0.72 16.37 3.67
N ARG A 297 0.24 15.13 3.77
CA ARG A 297 -0.90 14.66 2.96
C ARG A 297 -2.20 15.26 3.44
N HIS A 298 -2.33 15.43 4.75
CA HIS A 298 -3.55 15.94 5.37
C HIS A 298 -3.94 17.31 4.78
N GLY A 299 -5.20 17.44 4.36
CA GLY A 299 -5.71 18.67 3.74
C GLY A 299 -5.27 18.89 2.29
N THR A 300 -4.63 17.90 1.65
CA THR A 300 -4.25 17.95 0.22
C THR A 300 -4.96 16.85 -0.58
N GLY A 301 -4.93 16.95 -1.92
CA GLY A 301 -5.45 15.88 -2.78
C GLY A 301 -4.78 14.51 -2.54
N TRP A 302 -3.54 14.46 -2.03
CA TRP A 302 -2.83 13.22 -1.72
C TRP A 302 -3.37 12.47 -0.50
N GLN A 303 -4.30 13.07 0.26
CA GLN A 303 -5.03 12.36 1.29
C GLN A 303 -5.89 11.23 0.69
N GLY A 304 -6.47 11.46 -0.49
CA GLY A 304 -7.20 10.43 -1.25
C GLY A 304 -8.68 10.28 -0.90
N ASP A 305 -9.27 11.22 -0.15
CA ASP A 305 -10.66 11.16 0.34
C ASP A 305 -11.73 11.28 -0.76
N TRP A 306 -11.37 11.78 -1.95
CA TRP A 306 -12.32 11.96 -3.07
C TRP A 306 -11.92 11.17 -4.30
N ALA A 307 -10.89 11.60 -5.03
CA ALA A 307 -10.25 10.76 -6.04
C ALA A 307 -9.25 9.84 -5.35
N THR A 308 -9.31 8.54 -5.64
CA THR A 308 -8.45 7.56 -4.98
C THR A 308 -6.97 7.91 -5.19
N SER A 309 -6.25 7.93 -4.08
CA SER A 309 -4.78 7.95 -4.07
C SER A 309 -4.27 6.52 -4.06
N PHE A 310 -3.52 6.12 -5.07
CA PHE A 310 -2.93 4.79 -5.14
C PHE A 310 -1.42 4.89 -4.92
N SER A 311 -0.94 4.14 -3.94
CA SER A 311 0.49 4.04 -3.64
C SER A 311 1.07 2.79 -4.26
N TRP A 312 2.30 2.87 -4.76
CA TRP A 312 2.99 1.75 -5.37
C TRP A 312 4.45 1.67 -4.93
N LEU A 313 5.01 0.46 -4.99
CA LEU A 313 6.43 0.17 -4.78
C LEU A 313 6.94 -0.71 -5.91
N ARG A 314 8.11 -0.39 -6.46
CA ARG A 314 8.80 -1.24 -7.41
C ARG A 314 9.35 -2.49 -6.70
N LYS A 315 8.66 -3.62 -6.85
CA LYS A 315 8.98 -4.94 -6.25
C LYS A 315 10.15 -5.65 -6.95
N ALA A 316 11.28 -4.96 -7.11
CA ALA A 316 12.46 -5.48 -7.80
C ALA A 316 13.75 -5.13 -7.05
N GLY A 317 14.82 -5.86 -7.35
CA GLY A 317 16.13 -5.62 -6.75
C GLY A 317 16.07 -5.66 -5.22
N PRO A 318 16.47 -4.59 -4.51
CA PRO A 318 16.43 -4.52 -3.04
C PRO A 318 15.06 -4.77 -2.39
N PHE A 319 13.97 -4.61 -3.14
CA PHE A 319 12.59 -4.78 -2.64
C PHE A 319 11.90 -6.06 -3.12
N ALA A 320 12.63 -6.98 -3.79
CA ALA A 320 12.06 -8.20 -4.36
C ALA A 320 11.51 -9.19 -3.32
N ALA A 321 11.98 -9.10 -2.05
CA ALA A 321 11.50 -9.95 -0.96
C ALA A 321 10.08 -9.55 -0.46
N LEU A 322 9.61 -8.36 -0.81
CA LEU A 322 8.26 -7.92 -0.45
C LEU A 322 7.25 -8.55 -1.42
N PRO A 323 6.27 -9.34 -0.93
CA PRO A 323 5.35 -10.06 -1.80
C PRO A 323 4.29 -9.13 -2.40
N GLY A 324 3.50 -9.70 -3.30
CA GLY A 324 2.31 -9.06 -3.88
C GLY A 324 2.60 -8.17 -5.09
N PRO A 325 1.54 -7.61 -5.70
CA PRO A 325 1.66 -6.69 -6.82
C PRO A 325 2.30 -5.35 -6.41
N PRO A 326 2.64 -4.46 -7.36
CA PRO A 326 3.25 -3.17 -7.05
C PRO A 326 2.37 -2.23 -6.22
N LEU A 327 1.04 -2.27 -6.37
CA LEU A 327 0.13 -1.47 -5.55
C LEU A 327 0.15 -1.95 -4.10
N LEU A 328 0.24 -1.00 -3.17
CA LEU A 328 0.31 -1.27 -1.73
C LEU A 328 -1.08 -1.52 -1.17
N ALA A 329 -1.25 -2.62 -0.41
CA ALA A 329 -2.51 -2.98 0.22
C ALA A 329 -2.38 -3.05 1.76
N MET A 330 -3.27 -3.78 2.43
CA MET A 330 -3.44 -3.76 3.89
C MET A 330 -2.19 -4.17 4.68
N GLU A 331 -1.28 -4.94 4.10
CA GLU A 331 0.01 -5.28 4.68
C GLU A 331 0.94 -4.06 4.88
N TYR A 332 0.65 -2.94 4.21
CA TYR A 332 1.34 -1.66 4.37
C TYR A 332 0.56 -0.64 5.22
N ALA A 333 -0.61 -0.97 5.75
CA ALA A 333 -1.52 0.02 6.38
C ALA A 333 -0.83 0.86 7.48
N GLU A 334 -0.01 0.23 8.33
CA GLU A 334 0.74 0.90 9.40
C GLU A 334 1.96 1.72 8.91
N LEU A 335 2.37 1.49 7.66
CA LEU A 335 3.54 2.12 7.03
C LEU A 335 3.15 3.32 6.14
N MET A 336 1.92 3.32 5.61
CA MET A 336 1.02 4.48 5.55
C MET A 336 1.65 5.87 5.82
N PRO A 337 2.35 6.58 4.91
CA PRO A 337 2.99 7.83 5.30
C PRO A 337 1.97 8.96 5.43
N ASP A 338 2.20 9.85 6.38
CA ASP A 338 1.40 11.08 6.59
C ASP A 338 1.88 12.25 5.71
N ALA A 339 2.97 12.05 4.96
CA ALA A 339 3.59 13.03 4.06
C ALA A 339 4.05 12.38 2.75
N VAL A 340 4.28 13.21 1.73
CA VAL A 340 4.82 12.84 0.42
C VAL A 340 6.05 13.68 0.08
N LEU A 341 6.88 13.20 -0.83
CA LEU A 341 8.01 13.93 -1.41
C LEU A 341 7.58 14.48 -2.78
N ALA A 342 7.14 15.74 -2.80
CA ALA A 342 6.66 16.41 -4.00
C ALA A 342 7.77 17.21 -4.69
N GLY A 343 7.58 17.58 -5.95
CA GLY A 343 8.53 18.44 -6.67
C GLY A 343 9.74 17.71 -7.26
N ILE A 344 9.71 16.38 -7.35
CA ILE A 344 10.70 15.61 -8.10
C ILE A 344 10.54 15.95 -9.60
N PRO A 345 11.60 16.43 -10.30
CA PRO A 345 11.51 16.74 -11.72
C PRO A 345 11.07 15.53 -12.53
N ALA A 346 10.05 15.70 -13.38
CA ALA A 346 9.46 14.61 -14.12
C ALA A 346 10.45 13.80 -14.96
N ARG A 347 11.44 14.47 -15.57
CA ARG A 347 12.51 13.81 -16.34
C ARG A 347 13.37 12.84 -15.53
N ALA A 348 13.48 13.04 -14.22
CA ALA A 348 14.28 12.20 -13.33
C ALA A 348 13.42 11.15 -12.61
N PHE A 349 12.11 11.36 -12.54
CA PHE A 349 11.18 10.54 -11.77
C PHE A 349 11.31 9.03 -12.07
N PRO A 350 11.35 8.57 -13.33
CA PRO A 350 11.46 7.14 -13.66
C PRO A 350 12.76 6.46 -13.20
N ASP A 351 13.80 7.25 -12.90
CA ASP A 351 15.14 6.76 -12.55
C ASP A 351 15.39 6.83 -11.04
N VAL A 352 14.85 7.85 -10.37
CA VAL A 352 15.11 8.09 -8.94
C VAL A 352 14.02 7.54 -8.02
N VAL A 353 12.77 7.42 -8.48
CA VAL A 353 11.63 7.03 -7.63
C VAL A 353 11.44 5.51 -7.61
N TRP A 354 11.44 4.94 -6.41
CA TRP A 354 11.25 3.50 -6.16
C TRP A 354 9.87 3.19 -5.60
N ALA A 355 9.26 4.14 -4.90
CA ALA A 355 7.87 4.07 -4.48
C ALA A 355 7.23 5.43 -4.67
N GLY A 356 5.96 5.45 -5.09
CA GLY A 356 5.26 6.68 -5.40
C GLY A 356 3.78 6.60 -5.10
N LEU A 357 3.10 7.72 -5.28
CA LEU A 357 1.67 7.87 -5.17
C LEU A 357 1.19 8.75 -6.32
N ALA A 358 0.05 8.41 -6.91
CA ALA A 358 -0.65 9.27 -7.87
C ALA A 358 -2.16 9.26 -7.59
N LEU A 359 -2.86 10.23 -8.19
CA LEU A 359 -4.27 10.50 -7.96
C LEU A 359 -5.07 10.26 -9.23
N GLY A 360 -6.25 9.66 -9.10
CA GLY A 360 -7.22 9.53 -10.18
C GLY A 360 -6.60 9.00 -11.48
N TRP A 361 -6.72 9.76 -12.57
CA TRP A 361 -6.22 9.39 -13.90
C TRP A 361 -4.69 9.63 -14.08
N ILE A 362 -3.89 9.17 -13.11
CA ILE A 362 -2.41 9.29 -13.04
C ILE A 362 -1.95 10.75 -12.92
N HIS A 363 -2.62 11.52 -12.07
CA HIS A 363 -2.30 12.92 -11.80
C HIS A 363 -1.51 13.11 -10.53
N LYS A 364 -0.84 14.28 -10.47
CA LYS A 364 -0.07 14.74 -9.31
C LYS A 364 0.84 13.66 -8.70
N PRO A 365 1.68 12.99 -9.50
CA PRO A 365 2.55 11.96 -8.96
C PRO A 365 3.57 12.57 -8.01
N VAL A 366 3.82 11.84 -6.94
CA VAL A 366 4.77 12.17 -5.89
C VAL A 366 5.55 10.94 -5.48
N SER A 367 6.71 11.16 -4.87
CA SER A 367 7.54 10.10 -4.35
C SER A 367 7.15 9.76 -2.90
N LEU A 368 7.18 8.49 -2.56
CA LEU A 368 7.20 7.98 -1.19
C LEU A 368 8.59 7.46 -0.81
N LEU A 369 9.40 7.09 -1.82
CA LEU A 369 10.78 6.65 -1.69
C LEU A 369 11.55 7.01 -2.97
N HIS A 370 12.62 7.81 -2.86
CA HIS A 370 13.53 8.07 -3.98
C HIS A 370 14.98 8.10 -3.54
N LYS A 371 15.88 7.73 -4.47
CA LYS A 371 17.34 7.80 -4.33
C LYS A 371 17.90 8.80 -5.33
N ALA A 372 18.70 9.75 -4.88
CA ALA A 372 19.37 10.71 -5.76
C ALA A 372 20.82 11.00 -5.30
N PRO A 373 21.75 11.20 -6.25
CA PRO A 373 23.10 11.67 -5.91
C PRO A 373 23.06 13.13 -5.44
N TYR A 374 23.95 13.50 -4.51
CA TYR A 374 24.10 14.88 -4.05
C TYR A 374 25.53 15.18 -3.59
N GLY A 375 26.21 16.07 -4.31
CA GLY A 375 27.66 16.28 -4.14
C GLY A 375 28.42 14.98 -4.45
N ASN A 376 29.31 14.56 -3.54
CA ASN A 376 30.04 13.30 -3.66
C ASN A 376 29.32 12.10 -3.01
N GLY A 377 28.20 12.34 -2.32
CA GLY A 377 27.40 11.30 -1.66
C GLY A 377 26.03 11.13 -2.30
N GLU A 378 25.10 10.61 -1.52
CA GLU A 378 23.74 10.31 -1.99
C GLU A 378 22.71 10.39 -0.87
N ILE A 379 21.47 10.67 -1.26
CA ILE A 379 20.32 10.70 -0.37
C ILE A 379 19.26 9.72 -0.88
N LEU A 380 18.87 8.81 0.00
CA LEU A 380 17.64 8.05 -0.09
C LEU A 380 16.63 8.67 0.88
N ALA A 381 15.56 9.27 0.37
CA ALA A 381 14.51 9.84 1.21
C ALA A 381 13.24 9.00 1.11
N THR A 382 12.66 8.67 2.27
CA THR A 382 11.41 7.91 2.38
C THR A 382 10.45 8.59 3.33
N THR A 383 9.15 8.60 3.01
CA THR A 383 8.12 9.05 3.95
C THR A 383 7.42 7.90 4.67
N PHE A 384 7.63 6.65 4.25
CA PHE A 384 7.09 5.48 4.94
C PHE A 384 7.41 5.54 6.44
N ARG A 385 6.45 5.17 7.27
CA ARG A 385 6.58 5.16 8.73
C ARG A 385 7.51 4.02 9.17
N LEU A 386 8.82 4.24 9.09
CA LEU A 386 9.89 3.33 9.52
C LEU A 386 10.49 3.79 10.85
N ASN A 387 9.65 3.92 11.88
CA ASN A 387 10.07 4.33 13.22
C ASN A 387 10.32 3.12 14.13
N ALA A 388 10.79 3.37 15.36
CA ALA A 388 11.09 2.31 16.31
C ALA A 388 9.90 1.37 16.57
N THR A 389 8.69 1.89 16.68
CA THR A 389 7.46 1.10 16.90
C THR A 389 7.16 0.19 15.71
N THR A 390 7.07 0.75 14.50
CA THR A 390 6.72 -0.06 13.31
C THR A 390 7.80 -1.10 13.00
N LEU A 391 9.08 -0.75 13.17
CA LEU A 391 10.19 -1.69 12.97
C LEU A 391 10.23 -2.81 14.01
N ARG A 392 9.72 -2.60 15.22
CA ARG A 392 9.65 -3.64 16.27
C ARG A 392 8.60 -4.70 15.96
N GLU A 393 7.49 -4.31 15.33
CA GLU A 393 6.28 -5.14 15.25
C GLU A 393 5.95 -5.63 13.84
N ASN A 394 6.38 -4.92 12.80
CA ASN A 394 5.93 -5.14 11.44
C ASN A 394 7.06 -5.63 10.51
N VAL A 395 6.91 -6.87 10.02
CA VAL A 395 7.88 -7.54 9.15
C VAL A 395 8.04 -6.86 7.78
N VAL A 396 6.99 -6.21 7.27
CA VAL A 396 7.04 -5.43 6.03
C VAL A 396 7.90 -4.19 6.24
N ALA A 397 7.79 -3.52 7.39
CA ALA A 397 8.63 -2.35 7.73
C ALA A 397 10.11 -2.73 7.83
N GLN A 398 10.41 -3.87 8.48
CA GLN A 398 11.77 -4.40 8.59
C GLN A 398 12.37 -4.71 7.21
N THR A 399 11.60 -5.34 6.33
CA THR A 399 12.04 -5.70 4.98
C THR A 399 12.20 -4.47 4.08
N LEU A 400 11.29 -3.49 4.20
CA LEU A 400 11.38 -2.23 3.47
C LEU A 400 12.63 -1.43 3.89
N LEU A 401 12.92 -1.36 5.19
CA LEU A 401 14.15 -0.74 5.68
C LEU A 401 15.41 -1.46 5.17
N ALA A 402 15.43 -2.80 5.21
CA ALA A 402 16.54 -3.58 4.67
C ALA A 402 16.77 -3.30 3.18
N GLY A 403 15.68 -3.20 2.41
CA GLY A 403 15.72 -2.81 0.99
C GLY A 403 16.25 -1.39 0.78
N CYS A 404 15.86 -0.44 1.63
CA CYS A 404 16.41 0.93 1.60
C CYS A 404 17.92 0.95 1.87
N ILE A 405 18.39 0.22 2.88
CA ILE A 405 19.82 0.14 3.21
C ILE A 405 20.60 -0.56 2.10
N ALA A 406 20.05 -1.63 1.52
CA ALA A 406 20.68 -2.30 0.38
C ALA A 406 20.74 -1.40 -0.86
N LEU A 407 19.71 -0.59 -1.10
CA LEU A 407 19.67 0.37 -2.20
C LEU A 407 20.71 1.49 -2.04
N LEU A 408 21.07 1.91 -0.82
CA LEU A 408 22.18 2.85 -0.57
C LEU A 408 23.57 2.22 -0.76
N ARG A 409 23.66 0.90 -0.93
CA ARG A 409 24.94 0.19 -1.09
C ARG A 409 25.16 -0.33 -2.51
N SER A 410 24.14 -0.21 -3.37
CA SER A 410 24.20 -0.50 -4.80
C SER A 410 24.54 0.76 -5.60
#